data_AF-A0A1C1CNJ9-F1
#
_entry.id   AF-A0A1C1CNJ9-F1
#
_cell.length_a   1.000
_cell.length_b   1.000
_cell.length_c   1.000
_cell.angle_alpha   90.00
_cell.angle_beta   90.00
_cell.angle_gamma   90.00
#
_symmetry.space_group_name_H-M   'P 1'
#
loop_
_entity.id
_entity.type
_entity.pdbx_description
1 polymer ?
#
loop_
_entity_poly.entity_id
_entity_poly.type
_entity_poly.pdbx_seq_one_letter_code
_entity_poly.pdbx_strand_id
1 'polypeptide(L)'
;MSASVSASASASTGTFTLLLFASASTFAGDQETLTLPAPTTLRGVFRTLESRFPGMTKQILRSSAVTVNLEYVDFDPDGLVEFEADQGVRWNEDGKSVGGEEEQANGGDMSRGQGESESKGEGEGEGLDMLIREGDEVGIIPPVSSG
;
A
#
# COMPACT_ATOMS: atom_id res chain seq x y z
N MET A 1 -20.75 11.38 6.40
CA MET A 1 -20.95 9.96 6.09
C MET A 1 -19.74 9.19 6.63
N SER A 2 -20.02 8.02 7.21
CA SER A 2 -19.20 7.02 7.92
C SER A 2 -17.71 7.28 8.22
N ALA A 3 -17.40 7.26 9.52
CA ALA A 3 -16.10 6.83 10.04
C ALA A 3 -16.04 5.30 10.03
N SER A 4 -15.07 4.71 9.33
CA SER A 4 -14.74 3.29 9.50
C SER A 4 -13.81 3.16 10.69
N VAL A 5 -14.36 2.63 11.79
CA VAL A 5 -13.63 2.29 13.00
C VAL A 5 -13.02 0.91 12.77
N SER A 6 -11.79 0.83 12.25
CA SER A 6 -11.14 -0.48 12.06
C SER A 6 -10.92 -1.14 13.42
N ALA A 7 -11.55 -2.30 13.56
CA ALA A 7 -11.84 -2.98 14.82
C ALA A 7 -10.57 -3.30 15.64
N SER A 8 -10.48 -2.69 16.82
CA SER A 8 -9.72 -3.20 17.95
C SER A 8 -10.45 -4.41 18.52
N ALA A 9 -10.21 -5.59 17.97
CA ALA A 9 -10.67 -6.85 18.55
C ALA A 9 -9.51 -7.48 19.32
N SER A 10 -9.66 -7.57 20.64
CA SER A 10 -8.78 -8.26 21.60
C SER A 10 -8.75 -9.79 21.38
N ALA A 11 -8.55 -10.22 20.14
CA ALA A 11 -8.20 -11.60 19.80
C ALA A 11 -6.72 -11.82 20.11
N SER A 12 -6.33 -13.04 20.49
CA SER A 12 -4.94 -13.44 20.70
C SER A 12 -4.05 -12.85 19.59
N THR A 13 -3.04 -12.06 19.98
CA THR A 13 -2.08 -11.54 19.01
C THR A 13 -1.22 -12.71 18.57
N GLY A 14 -1.46 -13.15 17.35
CA GLY A 14 -0.58 -14.06 16.64
C GLY A 14 0.52 -13.30 15.92
N THR A 15 1.38 -14.05 15.24
CA THR A 15 2.36 -13.47 14.31
C THR A 15 2.29 -14.19 12.99
N PHE A 16 2.64 -13.49 11.92
CA PHE A 16 2.90 -14.06 10.61
C PHE A 16 4.39 -13.92 10.29
N THR A 17 4.88 -14.71 9.33
CA THR A 17 6.27 -14.70 8.88
C THR A 17 6.36 -13.95 7.56
N LEU A 18 7.15 -12.88 7.52
CA LEU A 18 7.47 -12.16 6.29
C LEU A 18 8.86 -12.60 5.81
N LEU A 19 8.93 -13.06 4.56
CA LEU A 19 10.14 -13.51 3.88
C LEU A 19 10.55 -12.45 2.86
N LEU A 20 11.76 -11.93 3.02
CA LEU A 20 12.35 -10.92 2.14
C LEU A 20 13.43 -11.58 1.29
N PHE A 21 13.34 -11.42 -0.04
CA PHE A 21 14.27 -12.03 -0.99
C PHE A 21 15.11 -10.99 -1.73
N ALA A 22 16.31 -11.40 -2.15
CA ALA A 22 17.19 -10.63 -3.02
C ALA A 22 17.36 -9.17 -2.58
N SER A 23 17.02 -8.20 -3.42
CA SER A 23 17.17 -6.78 -3.09
C SER A 23 16.30 -6.33 -1.91
N ALA A 24 15.20 -7.03 -1.60
CA ALA A 24 14.36 -6.71 -0.46
C ALA A 24 15.06 -7.00 0.88
N SER A 25 15.76 -8.13 1.00
CA SER A 25 16.51 -8.45 2.23
C SER A 25 17.73 -7.54 2.37
N THR A 26 18.45 -7.25 1.28
CA THR A 26 19.56 -6.28 1.30
C THR A 26 19.08 -4.87 1.70
N PHE A 27 17.92 -4.42 1.20
CA PHE A 27 17.34 -3.13 1.61
C PHE A 27 16.99 -3.11 3.11
N ALA A 28 16.54 -4.25 3.64
CA ALA A 28 16.23 -4.44 5.05
C ALA A 28 17.45 -4.79 5.92
N GLY A 29 18.68 -4.52 5.46
CA GLY A 29 19.90 -4.77 6.25
C GLY A 29 20.25 -6.25 6.39
N ASP A 30 20.13 -7.00 5.29
CA ASP A 30 20.35 -8.44 5.18
C ASP A 30 19.41 -9.28 6.07
N GLN A 31 18.24 -8.74 6.41
CA GLN A 31 17.19 -9.46 7.12
C GLN A 31 16.30 -10.20 6.12
N GLU A 32 16.43 -11.52 6.04
CA GLU A 32 15.63 -12.37 5.13
C GLU A 32 14.27 -12.78 5.72
N THR A 33 14.12 -12.68 7.05
CA THR A 33 12.90 -13.10 7.74
C THR A 33 12.53 -12.11 8.84
N LEU A 34 11.26 -11.71 8.88
CA LEU A 34 10.69 -10.85 9.91
C LEU A 34 9.44 -11.52 10.50
N THR A 35 9.32 -11.54 11.81
CA THR A 35 8.09 -11.94 12.50
C THR A 35 7.28 -10.68 12.83
N LEU A 36 6.05 -10.61 12.31
CA LEU A 36 5.21 -9.42 12.39
C LEU A 36 3.84 -9.74 13.01
N PRO A 37 3.17 -8.80 13.69
CA PRO A 37 1.88 -9.05 14.33
C PRO A 37 0.77 -9.42 13.33
N ALA A 38 -0.08 -10.36 13.72
CA ALA A 38 -1.30 -10.74 13.03
C ALA A 38 -2.51 -10.69 13.99
N PRO A 39 -3.74 -10.48 13.49
CA PRO A 39 -4.10 -10.28 12.08
C PRO A 39 -3.73 -8.89 11.56
N THR A 40 -3.48 -8.79 10.25
CA THR A 40 -3.29 -7.53 9.51
C THR A 40 -3.83 -7.67 8.08
N THR A 41 -3.72 -6.66 7.24
CA THR A 41 -3.95 -6.77 5.79
C THR A 41 -2.64 -6.63 5.03
N LEU A 42 -2.59 -7.02 3.74
CA LEU A 42 -1.42 -6.79 2.90
C LEU A 42 -1.03 -5.30 2.84
N ARG A 43 -2.02 -4.40 2.79
CA ARG A 43 -1.87 -2.94 2.95
C ARG A 43 -1.17 -2.61 4.27
N GLY A 44 -1.58 -3.24 5.36
CA GLY A 44 -0.94 -3.12 6.67
C GLY A 44 0.50 -3.65 6.71
N VAL A 45 0.79 -4.74 5.98
CA VAL A 45 2.15 -5.27 5.81
C VAL A 45 3.04 -4.24 5.13
N PHE A 46 2.60 -3.70 3.99
CA PHE A 46 3.34 -2.68 3.25
C PHE A 46 3.54 -1.39 4.06
N ARG A 47 2.52 -0.92 4.78
CA ARG A 47 2.65 0.20 5.71
C ARG A 47 3.72 -0.06 6.78
N THR A 48 3.74 -1.26 7.33
CA THR A 48 4.71 -1.68 8.35
C THR A 48 6.12 -1.72 7.77
N LEU A 49 6.28 -2.22 6.55
CA LEU A 49 7.56 -2.24 5.85
C LEU A 49 8.07 -0.83 5.55
N GLU A 50 7.22 0.05 5.02
CA GLU A 50 7.60 1.44 4.77
C GLU A 50 8.01 2.17 6.05
N SER A 51 7.25 1.97 7.13
CA SER A 51 7.54 2.60 8.44
C SER A 51 8.85 2.08 9.05
N ARG A 52 9.21 0.81 8.80
CA ARG A 52 10.45 0.20 9.30
C ARG A 52 11.66 0.49 8.40
N PHE A 53 11.43 0.55 7.10
CA PHE A 53 12.44 0.73 6.06
C PHE A 53 11.98 1.83 5.11
N PRO A 54 12.17 3.11 5.48
CA PRO A 54 11.71 4.24 4.67
C PRO A 54 12.22 4.18 3.23
N GLY A 55 11.33 4.36 2.26
CA GLY A 55 11.59 4.27 0.82
C GLY A 55 11.44 2.87 0.22
N MET A 56 11.20 1.83 1.03
CA MET A 56 11.09 0.45 0.54
C MET A 56 9.89 0.27 -0.41
N THR A 57 8.78 0.98 -0.20
CA THR A 57 7.60 0.91 -1.07
C THR A 57 7.95 1.31 -2.49
N LYS A 58 8.63 2.45 -2.64
CA LYS A 58 9.01 3.01 -3.93
C LYS A 58 10.10 2.18 -4.61
N GLN A 59 11.11 1.75 -3.85
CA GLN A 59 12.30 1.10 -4.39
C GLN A 59 12.12 -0.39 -4.65
N ILE A 60 11.29 -1.06 -3.83
CA ILE A 60 11.18 -2.51 -3.80
C ILE A 60 9.73 -2.95 -4.03
N LEU A 61 8.79 -2.57 -3.15
CA LEU A 61 7.46 -3.19 -3.08
C LEU A 61 6.62 -2.97 -4.35
N ARG A 62 6.65 -1.77 -4.94
CA ARG A 62 5.90 -1.47 -6.18
C ARG A 62 6.26 -2.36 -7.37
N SER A 63 7.48 -2.89 -7.40
CA SER A 63 7.95 -3.76 -8.48
C SER A 63 7.97 -5.24 -8.11
N SER A 64 7.70 -5.57 -6.84
CA SER A 64 7.85 -6.94 -6.33
C SER A 64 6.58 -7.73 -6.55
N ALA A 65 6.74 -9.02 -6.87
CA ALA A 65 5.67 -9.99 -6.69
C ALA A 65 5.50 -10.26 -5.18
N VAL A 66 4.25 -10.46 -4.77
CA VAL A 66 3.92 -10.86 -3.40
C VAL A 66 3.26 -12.23 -3.41
N THR A 67 3.66 -13.07 -2.46
CA THR A 67 2.97 -14.33 -2.17
C THR A 67 2.40 -14.33 -0.76
N VAL A 68 1.28 -15.03 -0.58
CA VAL A 68 0.75 -15.41 0.73
C VAL A 68 0.57 -16.92 0.73
N ASN A 69 1.21 -17.62 1.64
CA ASN A 69 1.24 -19.08 1.70
C ASN A 69 1.63 -19.70 0.34
N LEU A 70 2.65 -19.11 -0.30
CA LEU A 70 3.18 -19.46 -1.63
C LEU A 70 2.26 -19.18 -2.82
N GLU A 71 1.06 -18.64 -2.60
CA GLU A 71 0.16 -18.21 -3.68
C GLU A 71 0.44 -16.76 -4.04
N TYR A 72 0.60 -16.47 -5.34
CA TYR A 72 0.79 -15.10 -5.82
C TYR A 72 -0.48 -14.28 -5.63
N VAL A 73 -0.31 -13.06 -5.12
CA VAL A 73 -1.39 -12.11 -4.91
C VAL A 73 -1.34 -11.05 -6.00
N ASP A 74 -2.43 -10.93 -6.76
CA ASP A 74 -2.63 -9.82 -7.68
C ASP A 74 -3.06 -8.58 -6.89
N PHE A 75 -2.29 -7.50 -6.96
CA PHE A 75 -2.63 -6.23 -6.35
C PHE A 75 -2.24 -5.08 -7.28
N ASP A 76 -2.92 -3.94 -7.12
CA ASP A 76 -2.57 -2.71 -7.82
C ASP A 76 -1.50 -1.93 -7.03
N PRO A 77 -0.26 -1.79 -7.54
CA PRO A 77 0.80 -1.03 -6.88
C PRO A 77 0.49 0.47 -6.78
N ASP A 78 -0.42 1.00 -7.60
CA ASP A 78 -0.86 2.40 -7.49
C ASP A 78 -1.66 2.63 -6.20
N GLY A 79 -2.29 1.58 -5.65
CA GLY A 79 -2.92 1.62 -4.33
C GLY A 79 -1.92 1.80 -3.15
N LEU A 80 -0.60 1.78 -3.42
CA LEU A 80 0.45 2.03 -2.43
C LEU A 80 0.86 3.51 -2.33
N VAL A 81 0.35 4.39 -3.22
CA VAL A 81 0.72 5.82 -3.22
C VAL A 81 0.40 6.54 -1.91
N GLU A 82 -0.57 6.06 -1.13
CA GLU A 82 -0.92 6.65 0.16
C GLU A 82 0.22 6.62 1.19
N PHE A 83 1.21 5.72 1.04
CA PHE A 83 2.33 5.62 1.98
C PHE A 83 3.42 6.69 1.76
N GLU A 84 3.54 7.23 0.55
CA GLU A 84 4.57 8.24 0.23
C GLU A 84 4.13 9.68 0.60
N ALA A 85 2.82 9.92 0.79
CA ALA A 85 2.25 11.25 0.80
C ALA A 85 2.48 12.07 2.09
N ASP A 86 3.02 11.50 3.17
CA ASP A 86 3.33 12.28 4.38
C ASP A 86 4.54 13.23 4.18
N GLN A 87 5.28 13.09 3.08
CA GLN A 87 6.28 14.08 2.68
C GLN A 87 5.60 15.21 1.89
N GLY A 88 4.69 15.94 2.55
CA GLY A 88 3.93 17.09 2.04
C GLY A 88 4.78 18.33 1.74
N VAL A 89 5.86 18.18 0.99
CA VAL A 89 6.70 19.29 0.54
C VAL A 89 6.63 19.38 -0.98
N ARG A 90 5.66 20.15 -1.47
CA ARG A 90 5.61 20.61 -2.86
C ARG A 90 6.63 21.72 -3.04
N TRP A 91 7.77 21.38 -3.65
CA TRP A 91 8.81 22.32 -4.03
C TRP A 91 8.42 23.01 -5.35
N ASN A 92 8.48 24.34 -5.41
CA ASN A 92 8.60 25.02 -6.70
C ASN A 92 10.02 24.83 -7.25
N GLU A 93 10.23 25.08 -8.54
CA GLU A 93 11.56 25.01 -9.19
C GLU A 93 12.60 25.95 -8.55
N ASP A 94 12.14 26.99 -7.84
CA ASP A 94 12.97 27.88 -7.01
C ASP A 94 13.09 27.46 -5.53
N GLY A 95 12.66 26.26 -5.16
CA GLY A 95 12.79 25.73 -3.80
C GLY A 95 11.90 26.39 -2.74
N LYS A 96 10.82 27.09 -3.13
CA LYS A 96 9.90 27.78 -2.20
C LYS A 96 8.47 27.25 -2.32
N SER A 97 7.79 27.02 -1.19
CA SER A 97 6.40 26.57 -1.12
C SER A 97 5.44 27.64 -1.69
N VAL A 98 4.52 27.25 -2.58
CA VAL A 98 3.39 28.10 -3.03
C VAL A 98 2.19 27.81 -2.16
N GLY A 99 1.84 28.79 -1.34
CA GLY A 99 0.60 28.84 -0.57
C GLY A 99 -0.58 29.23 -1.46
N GLY A 100 -1.77 28.76 -1.06
CA GLY A 100 -3.00 28.83 -1.82
C GLY A 100 -3.62 30.22 -1.93
N GLU A 101 -4.46 30.37 -2.95
CA GLU A 101 -5.41 31.46 -3.10
C GLU A 101 -6.78 30.87 -3.50
N GLU A 102 -7.80 31.59 -3.06
CA GLU A 102 -9.11 31.11 -2.64
C GLU A 102 -10.16 31.02 -3.78
N GLU A 103 -11.21 30.28 -3.44
CA GLU A 103 -12.53 30.10 -4.06
C GLU A 103 -13.04 31.21 -5.00
N GLN A 104 -13.49 30.82 -6.20
CA GLN A 104 -14.68 31.42 -6.81
C GLN A 104 -15.57 30.34 -7.42
N ALA A 105 -16.67 30.07 -6.73
CA ALA A 105 -17.79 29.30 -7.23
C ALA A 105 -18.47 30.06 -8.38
N ASN A 106 -18.63 29.41 -9.54
CA ASN A 106 -19.66 29.82 -10.49
C ASN A 106 -20.39 28.61 -11.06
N GLY A 107 -21.71 28.62 -10.89
CA GLY A 107 -22.62 27.56 -11.26
C GLY A 107 -22.72 27.40 -12.78
N GLY A 108 -22.70 26.13 -13.20
CA GLY A 108 -23.01 25.70 -14.55
C GLY A 108 -24.04 24.60 -14.47
N ASP A 109 -25.27 24.98 -14.78
CA ASP A 109 -26.52 24.24 -14.67
C ASP A 109 -26.77 23.35 -15.92
N MET A 110 -27.50 22.26 -15.71
CA MET A 110 -28.15 21.37 -16.70
C MET A 110 -27.26 20.63 -17.73
N SER A 111 -27.20 19.29 -17.62
CA SER A 111 -27.79 18.42 -18.66
C SER A 111 -27.81 16.94 -18.27
N ARG A 112 -29.00 16.36 -18.41
CA ARG A 112 -29.37 14.97 -18.22
C ARG A 112 -28.60 14.05 -19.18
N GLY A 113 -28.00 12.99 -18.64
CA GLY A 113 -27.55 11.83 -19.39
C GLY A 113 -27.64 10.60 -18.49
N GLN A 114 -28.80 9.93 -18.50
CA GLN A 114 -28.95 8.59 -17.94
C GLN A 114 -28.25 7.61 -18.88
N GLY A 115 -27.02 7.24 -18.54
CA GLY A 115 -26.26 6.17 -19.17
C GLY A 115 -25.89 5.15 -18.11
N GLU A 116 -26.78 4.17 -17.94
CA GLU A 116 -26.50 2.74 -17.82
C GLU A 116 -25.32 2.31 -16.92
N SER A 117 -25.71 1.60 -15.87
CA SER A 117 -24.89 0.92 -14.87
C SER A 117 -23.76 0.07 -15.46
N GLU A 118 -22.57 0.62 -15.57
CA GLU A 118 -21.33 -0.16 -15.57
C GLU A 118 -20.71 -0.02 -14.18
N SER A 119 -21.15 -0.90 -13.26
CA SER A 119 -20.39 -1.20 -12.05
C SER A 119 -19.14 -1.97 -12.43
N LYS A 120 -18.26 -1.34 -13.21
CA LYS A 120 -16.85 -1.71 -13.31
C LYS A 120 -16.19 -1.00 -12.13
N GLY A 121 -16.44 -1.52 -10.93
CA GLY A 121 -15.58 -1.27 -9.78
C GLY A 121 -14.27 -1.98 -10.06
N GLU A 122 -13.50 -1.43 -11.00
CA GLU A 122 -12.23 -2.00 -11.44
C GLU A 122 -11.19 -1.69 -10.38
N GLY A 123 -10.98 -2.66 -9.49
CA GLY A 123 -9.67 -2.95 -8.96
C GLY A 123 -9.07 -1.92 -8.01
N GLU A 124 -9.85 -1.23 -7.18
CA GLU A 124 -9.33 -0.41 -6.07
C GLU A 124 -8.65 -1.31 -5.03
N GLY A 125 -7.46 -1.82 -5.32
CA GLY A 125 -6.60 -2.54 -4.38
C GLY A 125 -7.19 -3.82 -3.78
N GLU A 126 -8.01 -4.59 -4.52
CA GLU A 126 -8.64 -5.82 -3.99
C GLU A 126 -7.63 -6.77 -3.32
N GLY A 127 -6.41 -6.90 -3.87
CA GLY A 127 -5.34 -7.69 -3.26
C GLY A 127 -4.69 -7.05 -2.03
N LEU A 128 -4.67 -5.70 -1.93
CA LEU A 128 -4.08 -4.99 -0.79
C LEU A 128 -4.90 -5.19 0.49
N ASP A 129 -6.21 -5.38 0.37
CA ASP A 129 -7.07 -5.63 1.53
C ASP A 129 -7.16 -7.12 1.91
N MET A 130 -6.35 -7.99 1.29
CA MET A 130 -6.20 -9.39 1.68
C MET A 130 -5.77 -9.51 3.15
N LEU A 131 -6.52 -10.29 3.92
CA LEU A 131 -6.28 -10.52 5.34
C LEU A 131 -5.13 -11.51 5.55
N ILE A 132 -4.11 -11.09 6.30
CA ILE A 132 -2.99 -11.91 6.76
C ILE A 132 -3.26 -12.35 8.20
N ARG A 133 -3.28 -13.66 8.43
CA ARG A 133 -3.63 -14.30 9.70
C ARG A 133 -2.38 -14.73 10.47
N GLU A 134 -2.60 -15.13 11.72
CA GLU A 134 -1.58 -15.80 12.51
C GLU A 134 -1.10 -17.06 11.78
N GLY A 135 0.22 -17.22 11.71
CA GLY A 135 0.88 -18.35 11.06
C GLY A 135 1.03 -18.23 9.56
N ASP A 136 0.45 -17.22 8.91
CA ASP A 136 0.62 -17.02 7.47
C ASP A 136 2.08 -16.69 7.12
N GLU A 137 2.49 -17.09 5.93
CA GLU A 137 3.79 -16.76 5.36
C GLU A 137 3.59 -15.79 4.19
N VAL A 138 4.26 -14.65 4.22
CA VAL A 138 4.17 -13.63 3.17
C VAL A 138 5.55 -13.46 2.53
N GLY A 139 5.65 -13.57 1.21
CA GLY A 139 6.90 -13.39 0.47
C GLY A 139 6.93 -12.05 -0.28
N ILE A 140 8.01 -11.29 -0.15
CA ILE A 140 8.33 -10.14 -1.00
C ILE A 140 9.43 -10.54 -1.96
N ILE A 141 9.09 -10.64 -3.25
CA ILE A 141 9.98 -11.18 -4.29
C ILE A 141 10.20 -10.09 -5.35
N PRO A 142 11.29 -9.31 -5.24
CA PRO A 142 11.67 -8.36 -6.27
C PRO A 142 11.96 -9.05 -7.61
N PRO A 143 11.89 -8.33 -8.74
CA PRO A 143 12.33 -8.87 -10.02
C PRO A 143 13.81 -9.25 -9.93
N VAL A 144 14.15 -10.43 -10.43
CA VAL A 144 15.55 -10.89 -10.47
C VAL A 144 16.35 -10.00 -11.42
N SER A 145 17.48 -9.46 -10.96
CA SER A 145 18.40 -8.78 -11.88
C SER A 145 19.13 -9.84 -12.70
N SER A 146 19.09 -9.72 -14.02
CA SER A 146 20.04 -10.38 -14.92
C SER A 146 21.41 -9.76 -14.66
N GLY A 147 22.18 -10.32 -13.73
CA GLY A 147 23.60 -10.00 -13.59
C GLY A 147 24.36 -10.30 -14.87
#